data_AF-A0A5R9M9G3-F1
#
_entry.id   AF-A0A5R9M9G3-F1
#
_cell.length_a   1.000
_cell.length_b   1.000
_cell.length_c   1.000
_cell.angle_alpha   90.00
_cell.angle_beta   90.00
_cell.angle_gamma   90.00
#
_symmetry.space_group_name_H-M   'P 1'
#
loop_
_entity.id
_entity.type
_entity.pdbx_description
1 polymer ?
#
loop_
_entity_poly.entity_id
_entity_poly.type
_entity_poly.pdbx_seq_one_letter_code
_entity_poly.pdbx_strand_id
1 'polypeptide(L)'
;MRIPHHPPTPCPQEAVVERASHAYRRPKVARTALATVGAASLVAAGFAIANVGTAQAADTNLVSNAGFESGLSGWTCTAGSGAAVSSPVHGGSSALKGSPSSSDNAKCSQTVSVKPNSAYSLSAWVQGSYVYLGASGTGTSDVSTWTPSAGSYQQLSTNFTTGASTTSVTVYLNGWYAQPAYFADDVVLTGPGGTPTTPPTTPPTTPPTTPPTTPPTTPPTTPPTTPPTTPPAGSLPKHVLTGYWQNFNNGATVQTIAQVQNQYDIIAVSFADASGTPGGVTFNLDPALNYSVAQFKADIAAKQAAGKRVIISIGGQNGTVSINDSASATNFANSVYSLMQTYGFSGVDIDLENGLNSTYMSQALRSLSSKAGSGLIITMAPQTIDMLSPSSGYFATALKIKDILTVVNTQYYNSGSMNGCDGGVYSQGSVDFITTQACTVIQGGLDPSQVGLGLPASTSGAGSGYVDPSVVNNAIDCLTKGTGCGTFKPATKWPTLRGAMTWSTNWDAKNGNQWSNSVGAHVHALP
;
A
#
# COMPACT_ATOMS: atom_id res chain seq x y z
N MET A 1 9.06 -76.99 30.93
CA MET A 1 9.90 -77.72 29.95
C MET A 1 9.85 -76.91 28.66
N ARG A 2 10.87 -76.20 28.13
CA ARG A 2 12.33 -76.43 27.87
C ARG A 2 12.67 -77.20 26.57
N ILE A 3 12.98 -76.42 25.51
CA ILE A 3 14.03 -76.57 24.43
C ILE A 3 14.03 -77.86 23.56
N PRO A 4 14.80 -78.01 22.43
CA PRO A 4 15.87 -77.19 21.77
C PRO A 4 15.57 -76.83 20.26
N HIS A 5 16.42 -76.25 19.37
CA HIS A 5 17.65 -75.40 19.42
C HIS A 5 17.90 -74.62 18.08
N HIS A 6 18.20 -73.32 18.20
CA HIS A 6 19.26 -72.48 17.55
C HIS A 6 19.57 -72.33 16.01
N PRO A 7 20.25 -71.21 15.60
CA PRO A 7 20.23 -70.61 14.24
C PRO A 7 21.65 -70.34 13.63
N PRO A 8 21.79 -69.43 12.64
CA PRO A 8 22.94 -68.48 12.69
C PRO A 8 22.71 -67.01 12.23
N THR A 9 23.29 -66.09 13.03
CA THR A 9 23.99 -64.79 12.74
C THR A 9 23.45 -63.69 11.78
N PRO A 10 23.35 -62.43 12.26
CA PRO A 10 23.35 -61.18 11.47
C PRO A 10 24.69 -60.39 11.54
N CYS A 11 24.81 -59.27 10.79
CA CYS A 11 25.93 -58.32 10.82
C CYS A 11 25.44 -56.85 10.56
N PRO A 12 26.19 -55.79 10.92
CA PRO A 12 25.67 -54.85 11.93
C PRO A 12 25.70 -53.34 11.54
N GLN A 13 25.21 -52.51 12.47
CA GLN A 13 25.22 -51.03 12.43
C GLN A 13 26.44 -50.40 13.14
N GLU A 14 26.75 -49.17 12.70
CA GLU A 14 27.34 -48.00 13.42
C GLU A 14 28.67 -48.10 14.21
N ALA A 15 29.53 -47.09 13.98
CA ALA A 15 30.32 -46.45 15.04
C ALA A 15 30.75 -45.01 14.65
N VAL A 16 30.52 -44.06 15.56
CA VAL A 16 31.14 -42.71 15.57
C VAL A 16 32.46 -42.79 16.32
N VAL A 17 33.50 -42.03 15.91
CA VAL A 17 34.70 -41.81 16.71
C VAL A 17 35.15 -40.34 16.64
N GLU A 18 35.46 -39.76 17.80
CA GLU A 18 35.91 -38.38 17.97
C GLU A 18 37.43 -38.31 18.34
N ARG A 19 38.10 -37.23 17.90
CA ARG A 19 39.40 -36.65 18.35
C ARG A 19 40.61 -37.56 18.64
N ALA A 20 41.74 -37.21 18.03
CA ALA A 20 43.00 -37.02 18.76
C ALA A 20 43.88 -35.93 18.12
N SER A 21 44.40 -35.00 18.93
CA SER A 21 45.37 -33.98 18.54
C SER A 21 46.80 -34.46 18.83
N HIS A 22 47.76 -34.18 17.94
CA HIS A 22 49.19 -34.32 18.24
C HIS A 22 50.00 -33.16 17.63
N ALA A 23 50.85 -32.54 18.45
CA ALA A 23 51.77 -31.50 18.04
C ALA A 23 53.16 -32.10 17.73
N TYR A 24 53.91 -31.48 16.83
CA TYR A 24 55.35 -31.73 16.73
C TYR A 24 56.18 -30.43 16.63
N ARG A 25 57.45 -30.53 17.03
CA ARG A 25 58.28 -29.39 17.46
C ARG A 25 59.09 -28.76 16.32
N ARG A 26 59.46 -27.49 16.55
CA ARG A 26 60.51 -26.74 15.82
C ARG A 26 61.88 -27.43 15.90
N PRO A 27 62.81 -27.06 15.01
CA PRO A 27 64.16 -26.66 15.41
C PRO A 27 64.39 -25.15 15.22
N LYS A 28 65.37 -24.61 15.97
CA LYS A 28 65.91 -23.25 15.81
C LYS A 28 67.25 -23.32 15.08
N VAL A 29 67.54 -22.36 14.20
CA VAL A 29 68.90 -21.86 13.95
C VAL A 29 68.84 -20.32 13.96
N ALA A 30 69.91 -19.65 14.35
CA ALA A 30 69.89 -18.24 14.77
C ALA A 30 71.08 -17.44 14.23
N ARG A 31 70.98 -16.11 14.38
CA ARG A 31 72.02 -15.07 14.14
C ARG A 31 72.29 -14.81 12.65
N THR A 32 72.66 -13.59 12.23
CA THR A 32 73.32 -12.50 12.98
C THR A 32 72.81 -11.11 12.54
N ALA A 33 72.86 -10.12 13.43
CA ALA A 33 72.57 -8.73 13.11
C ALA A 33 73.84 -7.97 12.67
N LEU A 34 73.67 -6.88 11.91
CA LEU A 34 74.59 -5.75 11.93
C LEU A 34 73.83 -4.46 11.62
N ALA A 35 74.12 -3.41 12.39
CA ALA A 35 73.55 -2.08 12.23
C ALA A 35 74.65 -1.08 11.87
N THR A 36 74.31 -0.06 11.10
CA THR A 36 75.13 1.17 10.98
C THR A 36 74.22 2.39 10.87
N VAL A 37 74.54 3.42 11.63
CA VAL A 37 73.93 4.76 11.60
C VAL A 37 74.95 5.72 10.99
N GLY A 38 74.50 6.66 10.14
CA GLY A 38 75.35 7.70 9.56
C GLY A 38 74.49 8.85 9.00
N ALA A 39 74.87 10.10 9.29
CA ALA A 39 73.95 11.24 9.23
C ALA A 39 74.15 12.19 8.03
N ALA A 40 73.00 12.72 7.56
CA ALA A 40 72.75 14.10 7.10
C ALA A 40 73.74 14.83 6.14
N SER A 41 73.24 15.30 4.99
CA SER A 41 72.94 16.75 4.75
C SER A 41 72.87 17.18 3.26
N LEU A 42 71.86 18.02 2.96
CA LEU A 42 71.89 19.23 2.08
C LEU A 42 71.63 19.20 0.54
N VAL A 43 70.68 20.09 0.18
CA VAL A 43 70.35 20.79 -1.10
C VAL A 43 69.44 20.12 -2.16
N ALA A 44 68.17 20.54 -2.09
CA ALA A 44 67.19 20.86 -3.14
C ALA A 44 67.51 20.66 -4.64
N ALA A 45 66.58 20.04 -5.38
CA ALA A 45 65.52 20.75 -6.12
C ALA A 45 64.60 19.79 -6.91
N GLY A 46 63.30 20.08 -6.94
CA GLY A 46 62.37 19.59 -7.98
C GLY A 46 61.86 18.15 -7.89
N PHE A 47 60.78 17.94 -7.10
CA PHE A 47 59.59 17.21 -7.56
C PHE A 47 58.42 17.48 -6.60
N ALA A 48 57.50 18.36 -7.01
CA ALA A 48 56.27 18.62 -6.27
C ALA A 48 55.27 17.49 -6.54
N ILE A 49 55.28 16.45 -5.70
CA ILE A 49 54.20 15.45 -5.70
C ILE A 49 53.04 16.04 -4.89
N ALA A 50 51.98 16.41 -5.59
CA ALA A 50 50.75 16.90 -4.98
C ALA A 50 50.02 15.77 -4.25
N ASN A 51 50.40 15.52 -2.99
CA ASN A 51 49.50 14.93 -2.00
C ASN A 51 48.42 15.96 -1.65
N VAL A 52 47.52 16.22 -2.62
CA VAL A 52 46.15 16.61 -2.29
C VAL A 52 45.50 15.40 -1.64
N GLY A 53 45.74 15.27 -0.32
CA GLY A 53 44.77 14.60 0.53
C GLY A 53 43.45 15.30 0.30
N THR A 54 42.53 14.63 -0.37
CA THR A 54 41.15 15.10 -0.48
C THR A 54 40.64 15.23 0.94
N ALA A 55 40.54 16.47 1.43
CA ALA A 55 39.75 16.75 2.61
C ALA A 55 38.35 16.23 2.30
N GLN A 56 37.98 15.09 2.87
CA GLN A 56 36.59 14.70 2.91
C GLN A 56 35.89 15.81 3.67
N ALA A 57 35.08 16.60 2.96
CA ALA A 57 34.08 17.40 3.61
C ALA A 57 33.26 16.41 4.46
N ALA A 58 33.16 16.66 5.76
CA ALA A 58 32.23 15.91 6.58
C ALA A 58 30.85 16.17 5.99
N ASP A 59 30.24 15.14 5.38
CA ASP A 59 28.93 15.24 4.76
C ASP A 59 27.96 15.73 5.82
N THR A 60 27.58 17.00 5.70
CA THR A 60 26.78 17.68 6.72
C THR A 60 25.39 17.07 6.68
N ASN A 61 24.97 16.48 7.79
CA ASN A 61 23.63 15.92 7.92
C ASN A 61 22.60 16.99 7.57
N LEU A 62 21.81 16.73 6.52
CA LEU A 62 20.83 17.68 6.01
C LEU A 62 19.55 17.72 6.86
N VAL A 63 19.37 16.76 7.78
CA VAL A 63 18.26 16.73 8.73
C VAL A 63 18.58 17.63 9.93
N SER A 64 17.68 18.59 10.20
CA SER A 64 17.72 19.43 11.40
C SER A 64 17.15 18.69 12.61
N ASN A 65 17.71 18.94 13.81
CA ASN A 65 17.27 18.32 15.07
C ASN A 65 17.16 16.78 14.97
N ALA A 66 18.21 16.14 14.46
CA ALA A 66 18.13 14.78 13.96
C ALA A 66 18.18 13.68 15.05
N GLY A 67 18.68 14.02 16.24
CA GLY A 67 18.56 13.23 17.48
C GLY A 67 17.55 13.82 18.48
N PHE A 68 16.60 14.64 18.02
CA PHE A 68 15.48 15.14 18.83
C PHE A 68 15.83 15.88 20.14
N GLU A 69 17.08 16.33 20.32
CA GLU A 69 17.57 17.10 21.48
C GLU A 69 16.84 18.45 21.67
N SER A 70 16.26 19.01 20.60
CA SER A 70 15.41 20.21 20.65
C SER A 70 13.92 19.84 20.61
N GLY A 71 13.55 18.74 21.26
CA GLY A 71 12.20 18.18 21.19
C GLY A 71 11.85 17.77 19.77
N LEU A 72 10.63 18.11 19.32
CA LEU A 72 10.19 17.91 17.94
C LEU A 72 10.40 19.14 17.04
N SER A 73 11.29 20.07 17.40
CA SER A 73 11.61 21.22 16.54
C SER A 73 12.05 20.75 15.14
N GLY A 74 11.48 21.33 14.08
CA GLY A 74 11.72 20.91 12.70
C GLY A 74 10.98 19.64 12.24
N TRP A 75 10.29 18.91 13.13
CA TRP A 75 9.57 17.69 12.81
C TRP A 75 8.05 17.86 12.98
N THR A 76 7.28 17.30 12.04
CA THR A 76 5.81 17.26 12.10
C THR A 76 5.33 15.83 12.24
N CYS A 77 4.59 15.53 13.31
CA CYS A 77 4.02 14.21 13.58
C CYS A 77 2.50 14.22 13.40
N THR A 78 1.95 13.23 12.69
CA THR A 78 0.51 13.09 12.46
C THR A 78 -0.27 12.93 13.77
N ALA A 79 -1.48 13.49 13.84
CA ALA A 79 -2.40 13.37 14.98
C ALA A 79 -1.82 13.75 16.38
N GLY A 80 -0.67 14.44 16.47
CA GLY A 80 0.01 14.69 17.74
C GLY A 80 0.61 13.42 18.39
N SER A 81 0.82 12.36 17.60
CA SER A 81 1.27 11.03 18.03
C SER A 81 2.75 10.95 18.47
N GLY A 82 3.55 11.95 18.11
CA GLY A 82 4.97 12.03 18.42
C GLY A 82 5.25 12.79 19.71
N ALA A 83 6.25 12.34 20.46
CA ALA A 83 6.84 13.07 21.58
C ALA A 83 8.36 12.87 21.58
N ALA A 84 9.12 13.84 22.08
CA ALA A 84 10.52 13.61 22.43
C ALA A 84 10.61 13.00 23.84
N VAL A 85 11.47 12.01 24.03
CA VAL A 85 11.63 11.26 25.29
C VAL A 85 13.10 11.08 25.65
N SER A 86 13.41 11.03 26.95
CA SER A 86 14.77 10.81 27.45
C SER A 86 15.13 9.33 27.68
N SER A 87 14.24 8.40 27.33
CA SER A 87 14.50 6.96 27.33
C SER A 87 13.43 6.19 26.55
N PRO A 88 13.80 5.15 25.77
CA PRO A 88 15.16 4.77 25.39
C PRO A 88 15.76 5.77 24.37
N VAL A 89 17.05 6.07 24.50
CA VAL A 89 17.83 6.90 23.56
C VAL A 89 19.01 6.10 23.01
N HIS A 90 19.45 6.39 21.80
CA HIS A 90 20.62 5.79 21.17
C HIS A 90 21.82 6.74 21.27
N GLY A 91 21.62 7.97 20.82
CA GLY A 91 22.54 9.10 20.96
C GLY A 91 22.06 10.09 22.03
N GLY A 92 22.92 11.04 22.36
CA GLY A 92 22.54 12.23 23.13
C GLY A 92 21.79 11.99 24.45
N SER A 93 20.68 12.69 24.61
CA SER A 93 19.80 12.72 25.79
C SER A 93 18.31 12.63 25.47
N SER A 94 17.95 12.63 24.18
CA SER A 94 16.59 12.63 23.67
C SER A 94 16.44 11.67 22.48
N ALA A 95 15.22 11.20 22.23
CA ALA A 95 14.85 10.45 21.03
C ALA A 95 13.38 10.72 20.69
N LEU A 96 12.98 10.46 19.44
CA LEU A 96 11.57 10.44 19.06
C LEU A 96 10.91 9.18 19.63
N LYS A 97 9.75 9.35 20.26
CA LYS A 97 8.73 8.31 20.45
C LYS A 97 7.53 8.62 19.56
N GLY A 98 7.23 7.75 18.60
CA GLY A 98 5.93 7.77 17.91
C GLY A 98 4.98 6.75 18.53
N SER A 99 3.72 7.13 18.75
CA SER A 99 2.71 6.28 19.40
C SER A 99 1.57 5.95 18.43
N PRO A 100 1.65 4.86 17.64
CA PRO A 100 0.60 4.48 16.71
C PRO A 100 -0.73 4.20 17.41
N SER A 101 -1.82 4.45 16.69
CA SER A 101 -3.19 4.10 17.06
C SER A 101 -3.79 3.15 16.01
N SER A 102 -5.06 2.77 16.16
CA SER A 102 -5.79 2.04 15.12
C SER A 102 -6.04 2.86 13.84
N SER A 103 -5.91 4.19 13.89
CA SER A 103 -6.21 5.11 12.78
C SER A 103 -5.03 5.99 12.35
N ASP A 104 -3.90 5.93 13.05
CA ASP A 104 -2.68 6.68 12.73
C ASP A 104 -1.43 5.80 12.97
N ASN A 105 -0.48 5.79 12.04
CA ASN A 105 0.77 5.02 12.16
C ASN A 105 1.90 5.79 12.87
N ALA A 106 1.57 6.92 13.50
CA ALA A 106 2.49 7.86 14.14
C ALA A 106 3.63 8.33 13.23
N LYS A 107 3.28 8.81 12.02
CA LYS A 107 4.26 9.31 11.07
C LYS A 107 4.81 10.67 11.49
N CYS A 108 6.11 10.71 11.76
CA CYS A 108 6.88 11.93 11.98
C CYS A 108 7.75 12.22 10.75
N SER A 109 7.76 13.47 10.29
CA SER A 109 8.41 13.85 9.03
C SER A 109 9.05 15.23 9.06
N GLN A 110 10.04 15.43 8.19
CA GLN A 110 10.74 16.70 7.98
C GLN A 110 10.99 16.89 6.48
N THR A 111 10.72 18.09 5.97
CA THR A 111 11.06 18.47 4.58
C THR A 111 12.46 19.08 4.54
N VAL A 112 13.32 18.51 3.70
CA VAL A 112 14.76 18.81 3.60
C VAL A 112 15.09 19.31 2.20
N SER A 113 15.89 20.37 2.11
CA SER A 113 16.33 20.95 0.82
C SER A 113 17.43 20.10 0.18
N VAL A 114 17.25 19.73 -1.08
CA VAL A 114 18.14 18.87 -1.87
C VAL A 114 18.48 19.54 -3.21
N LYS A 115 19.38 18.93 -3.99
CA LYS A 115 19.65 19.31 -5.38
C LYS A 115 19.00 18.30 -6.33
N PRO A 116 18.61 18.71 -7.55
CA PRO A 116 18.17 17.77 -8.59
C PRO A 116 19.28 16.79 -9.02
N ASN A 117 18.89 15.65 -9.62
CA ASN A 117 19.79 14.65 -10.20
C ASN A 117 20.95 14.20 -9.29
N SER A 118 20.71 14.12 -7.98
CA SER A 118 21.73 13.93 -6.95
C SER A 118 21.42 12.71 -6.09
N ALA A 119 22.46 11.95 -5.73
CA ALA A 119 22.34 10.77 -4.87
C ALA A 119 22.36 11.14 -3.38
N TYR A 120 21.58 10.43 -2.58
CA TYR A 120 21.48 10.58 -1.13
C TYR A 120 21.45 9.23 -0.42
N SER A 121 22.05 9.20 0.78
CA SER A 121 21.95 8.12 1.75
C SER A 121 21.14 8.60 2.96
N LEU A 122 20.12 7.82 3.35
CA LEU A 122 19.24 8.09 4.49
C LEU A 122 19.34 6.95 5.50
N SER A 123 19.70 7.24 6.74
CA SER A 123 19.70 6.28 7.85
C SER A 123 19.06 6.84 9.12
N ALA A 124 18.67 5.96 10.03
CA ALA A 124 18.22 6.29 11.38
C ALA A 124 18.39 5.07 12.29
N TRP A 125 18.57 5.29 13.58
CA TRP A 125 18.51 4.22 14.58
C TRP A 125 17.07 4.09 15.08
N VAL A 126 16.52 2.87 15.08
CA VAL A 126 15.12 2.60 15.45
C VAL A 126 14.99 1.45 16.44
N GLN A 127 13.97 1.52 17.29
CA GLN A 127 13.58 0.46 18.23
C GLN A 127 12.04 0.33 18.25
N GLY A 128 11.52 -0.89 18.37
CA GLY A 128 10.07 -1.18 18.39
C GLY A 128 9.61 -2.12 17.28
N SER A 129 8.30 -2.28 17.15
CA SER A 129 7.67 -3.20 16.17
C SER A 129 7.25 -2.45 14.91
N TYR A 130 7.51 -3.04 13.74
CA TYR A 130 7.11 -2.49 12.42
C TYR A 130 7.51 -1.02 12.21
N VAL A 131 8.79 -0.70 12.46
CA VAL A 131 9.32 0.67 12.33
C VAL A 131 9.86 0.88 10.91
N TYR A 132 9.45 1.98 10.27
CA TYR A 132 9.81 2.36 8.92
C TYR A 132 10.64 3.64 8.92
N LEU A 133 11.57 3.73 7.97
CA LEU A 133 12.34 4.92 7.59
C LEU A 133 12.20 5.12 6.09
N GLY A 134 11.97 6.35 5.61
CA GLY A 134 11.88 6.60 4.18
C GLY A 134 12.00 8.06 3.75
N ALA A 135 12.06 8.27 2.44
CA ALA A 135 12.06 9.57 1.80
C ALA A 135 11.00 9.59 0.68
N SER A 136 10.13 10.60 0.71
CA SER A 136 9.08 10.82 -0.29
C SER A 136 9.23 12.16 -1.01
N GLY A 137 8.65 12.28 -2.21
CA GLY A 137 8.82 13.45 -3.08
C GLY A 137 10.19 13.51 -3.75
N THR A 138 10.85 12.36 -3.92
CA THR A 138 12.18 12.25 -4.57
C THR A 138 12.17 12.74 -6.01
N GLY A 139 11.02 12.66 -6.70
CA GLY A 139 10.92 12.89 -8.15
C GLY A 139 11.55 11.79 -9.00
N THR A 140 11.92 10.66 -8.38
CA THR A 140 12.14 9.38 -9.06
C THR A 140 11.23 8.33 -8.42
N SER A 141 11.79 7.27 -7.84
CA SER A 141 11.06 6.33 -6.98
C SER A 141 11.28 6.72 -5.52
N ASP A 142 10.20 6.98 -4.80
CA ASP A 142 10.25 7.18 -3.34
C ASP A 142 10.69 5.89 -2.64
N VAL A 143 11.45 6.03 -1.57
CA VAL A 143 12.15 4.90 -0.91
C VAL A 143 11.72 4.72 0.54
N SER A 144 11.70 3.46 0.97
CA SER A 144 11.51 3.08 2.36
C SER A 144 12.31 1.83 2.69
N THR A 145 12.65 1.68 3.96
CA THR A 145 13.21 0.49 4.58
C THR A 145 12.55 0.33 5.96
N TRP A 146 12.51 -0.89 6.50
CA TRP A 146 11.76 -1.16 7.73
C TRP A 146 12.27 -2.37 8.50
N THR A 147 11.77 -2.53 9.72
CA THR A 147 12.01 -3.73 10.53
C THR A 147 10.72 -4.26 11.16
N PRO A 148 10.48 -5.58 11.18
CA PRO A 148 9.33 -6.16 11.86
C PRO A 148 9.42 -6.04 13.38
N SER A 149 10.63 -6.12 13.95
CA SER A 149 10.86 -5.98 15.39
C SER A 149 12.32 -5.65 15.68
N ALA A 150 12.54 -4.60 16.47
CA ALA A 150 13.82 -4.18 17.00
C ALA A 150 13.72 -4.11 18.53
N GLY A 151 14.24 -5.14 19.22
CA GLY A 151 14.21 -5.23 20.69
C GLY A 151 15.17 -4.27 21.40
N SER A 152 16.17 -3.78 20.67
CA SER A 152 17.06 -2.67 21.00
C SER A 152 17.22 -1.79 19.76
N TYR A 153 17.79 -0.60 19.89
CA TYR A 153 18.16 0.22 18.73
C TYR A 153 18.98 -0.56 17.70
N GLN A 154 18.57 -0.46 16.45
CA GLN A 154 19.29 -0.95 15.28
C GLN A 154 19.20 0.07 14.15
N GLN A 155 20.21 0.12 13.27
CA GLN A 155 20.22 1.07 12.18
C GLN A 155 19.41 0.57 10.98
N LEU A 156 18.48 1.39 10.50
CA LEU A 156 17.91 1.28 9.17
C LEU A 156 18.66 2.21 8.22
N SER A 157 18.82 1.80 6.96
CA SER A 157 19.44 2.61 5.91
C SER A 157 18.83 2.33 4.54
N THR A 158 18.74 3.36 3.70
CA THR A 158 18.30 3.29 2.30
C THR A 158 18.96 4.40 1.48
N ASN A 159 18.98 4.27 0.15
CA ASN A 159 19.56 5.25 -0.77
C ASN A 159 18.54 5.66 -1.84
N PHE A 160 18.56 6.92 -2.27
CA PHE A 160 17.73 7.40 -3.38
C PHE A 160 18.49 8.40 -4.28
N THR A 161 17.91 8.71 -5.43
CA THR A 161 18.40 9.78 -6.32
C THR A 161 17.25 10.73 -6.62
N THR A 162 17.51 12.03 -6.56
CA THR A 162 16.51 13.06 -6.84
C THR A 162 16.24 13.23 -8.33
N GLY A 163 15.00 13.53 -8.69
CA GLY A 163 14.58 13.82 -10.07
C GLY A 163 15.15 15.13 -10.59
N ALA A 164 14.99 15.37 -11.90
CA ALA A 164 15.59 16.50 -12.60
C ALA A 164 15.06 17.89 -12.20
N SER A 165 13.93 17.95 -11.48
CA SER A 165 13.32 19.17 -10.94
C SER A 165 13.24 19.18 -9.40
N THR A 166 13.72 18.15 -8.71
CA THR A 166 13.52 18.00 -7.26
C THR A 166 14.50 18.85 -6.46
N THR A 167 13.99 19.86 -5.75
CA THR A 167 14.75 20.72 -4.84
C THR A 167 14.44 20.48 -3.36
N SER A 168 13.48 19.62 -3.05
CA SER A 168 13.10 19.25 -1.68
C SER A 168 12.58 17.81 -1.62
N VAL A 169 12.86 17.10 -0.54
CA VAL A 169 12.25 15.79 -0.21
C VAL A 169 11.69 15.81 1.20
N THR A 170 10.76 14.92 1.51
CA THR A 170 10.26 14.71 2.88
C THR A 170 10.83 13.40 3.41
N VAL A 171 11.76 13.48 4.38
CA VAL A 171 12.19 12.31 5.15
C VAL A 171 11.18 12.01 6.24
N TYR A 172 10.98 10.73 6.56
CA TYR A 172 10.00 10.32 7.56
C TYR A 172 10.35 9.03 8.29
N LEU A 173 9.77 8.93 9.48
CA LEU A 173 9.73 7.76 10.34
C LEU A 173 8.26 7.45 10.67
N ASN A 174 7.88 6.18 10.74
CA ASN A 174 6.56 5.77 11.24
C ASN A 174 6.60 4.37 11.84
N GLY A 175 5.64 4.05 12.69
CA GLY A 175 5.37 2.70 13.15
C GLY A 175 4.33 2.03 12.24
N TRP A 176 3.53 1.15 12.81
CA TRP A 176 2.40 0.53 12.12
C TRP A 176 1.13 0.61 12.96
N TYR A 177 -0.03 0.61 12.29
CA TYR A 177 -1.34 0.74 12.95
C TYR A 177 -1.53 -0.32 14.05
N ALA A 178 -2.11 0.12 15.16
CA ALA A 178 -2.34 -0.65 16.39
C ALA A 178 -1.11 -1.35 16.99
N GLN A 179 0.11 -1.01 16.58
CA GLN A 179 1.34 -1.49 17.23
C GLN A 179 1.72 -0.65 18.47
N PRO A 180 2.53 -1.20 19.39
CA PRO A 180 3.17 -0.40 20.43
C PRO A 180 3.97 0.78 19.88
N ALA A 181 4.26 1.74 20.74
CA ALA A 181 5.09 2.89 20.38
C ALA A 181 6.47 2.45 19.84
N TYR A 182 6.93 3.13 18.80
CA TYR A 182 8.28 3.00 18.28
C TYR A 182 9.15 4.15 18.78
N PHE A 183 10.46 3.92 18.75
CA PHE A 183 11.46 4.94 19.05
C PHE A 183 12.40 5.09 17.86
N ALA A 184 12.86 6.31 17.62
CA ALA A 184 13.79 6.62 16.55
C ALA A 184 14.72 7.77 16.94
N ASP A 185 15.96 7.69 16.48
CA ASP A 185 17.05 8.56 16.92
C ASP A 185 18.16 8.64 15.84
N ASP A 186 19.06 9.61 15.97
CA ASP A 186 20.23 9.81 15.11
C ASP A 186 19.91 9.69 13.60
N VAL A 187 18.89 10.42 13.14
CA VAL A 187 18.50 10.43 11.71
C VAL A 187 19.59 11.13 10.88
N VAL A 188 20.06 10.52 9.80
CA VAL A 188 21.09 11.10 8.92
C VAL A 188 20.61 11.11 7.48
N LEU A 189 20.57 12.29 6.85
CA LEU A 189 20.50 12.41 5.39
C LEU A 189 21.81 13.02 4.87
N THR A 190 22.55 12.23 4.10
CA THR A 190 23.83 12.59 3.51
C THR A 190 23.70 12.74 1.99
N GLY A 191 24.22 13.85 1.46
CA GLY A 191 24.28 14.17 0.03
C GLY A 191 24.42 15.69 -0.18
N PRO A 192 24.40 16.19 -1.43
CA PRO A 192 24.60 17.61 -1.68
C PRO A 192 23.38 18.43 -1.22
N GLY A 193 23.56 19.30 -0.21
CA GLY A 193 22.47 20.14 0.31
C GLY A 193 21.90 21.13 -0.72
N GLY A 194 20.59 21.30 -0.73
CA GLY A 194 19.91 22.36 -1.48
C GLY A 194 20.06 23.72 -0.80
N THR A 195 19.78 24.81 -1.53
CA THR A 195 19.68 26.15 -0.93
C THR A 195 18.43 26.22 -0.05
N PRO A 196 18.53 26.57 1.25
CA PRO A 196 17.36 26.66 2.12
C PRO A 196 16.37 27.71 1.62
N THR A 197 15.17 27.27 1.21
CA THR A 197 14.02 28.16 1.06
C THR A 197 13.33 28.29 2.41
N THR A 198 13.30 29.48 2.99
CA THR A 198 12.63 29.75 4.27
C THR A 198 11.15 29.33 4.18
N PRO A 199 10.65 28.47 5.09
CA PRO A 199 9.23 28.12 5.11
C PRO A 199 8.36 29.37 5.32
N PRO A 200 7.22 29.52 4.61
CA PRO A 200 6.32 30.64 4.85
C PRO A 200 5.66 30.48 6.23
N THR A 201 5.90 31.45 7.12
CA THR A 201 5.40 31.46 8.51
C THR A 201 3.99 32.05 8.66
N THR A 202 3.31 32.35 7.55
CA THR A 202 1.93 32.87 7.53
C THR A 202 1.04 32.07 6.59
N PRO A 203 -0.12 31.57 7.05
CA PRO A 203 -1.17 31.08 6.17
C PRO A 203 -1.63 32.19 5.19
N PRO A 204 -1.94 31.87 3.92
CA PRO A 204 -2.41 32.88 2.97
C PRO A 204 -3.80 33.41 3.38
N THR A 205 -3.85 34.68 3.79
CA THR A 205 -5.07 35.36 4.28
C THR A 205 -5.89 36.07 3.20
N THR A 206 -5.60 35.82 1.91
CA THR A 206 -6.39 36.33 0.78
C THR A 206 -6.66 35.23 -0.26
N PRO A 207 -7.94 34.94 -0.58
CA PRO A 207 -8.28 34.15 -1.75
C PRO A 207 -7.82 34.83 -3.05
N PRO A 208 -7.38 34.09 -4.08
CA PRO A 208 -6.98 34.68 -5.35
C PRO A 208 -8.17 35.27 -6.10
N THR A 209 -8.31 36.60 -6.07
CA THR A 209 -9.33 37.34 -6.81
C THR A 209 -8.91 37.62 -8.26
N THR A 210 -8.86 36.59 -9.09
CA THR A 210 -9.03 36.69 -10.56
C THR A 210 -9.20 35.29 -11.20
N PRO A 211 -10.35 35.00 -11.85
CA PRO A 211 -10.49 33.79 -12.68
C PRO A 211 -9.62 33.85 -13.95
N PRO A 212 -9.10 32.73 -14.48
CA PRO A 212 -8.42 32.71 -15.78
C PRO A 212 -9.43 32.96 -16.92
N THR A 213 -9.29 34.10 -17.60
CA THR A 213 -10.14 34.46 -18.75
C THR A 213 -9.57 33.94 -20.07
N THR A 214 -9.69 32.64 -20.34
CA THR A 214 -9.84 32.03 -21.69
C THR A 214 -10.05 30.51 -21.59
N PRO A 215 -11.20 29.96 -22.04
CA PRO A 215 -11.36 28.51 -22.23
C PRO A 215 -10.54 27.98 -23.41
N PRO A 216 -10.06 26.71 -23.39
CA PRO A 216 -9.45 26.08 -24.56
C PRO A 216 -10.51 25.85 -25.66
N THR A 217 -10.37 26.54 -26.79
CA THR A 217 -11.25 26.39 -27.95
C THR A 217 -10.71 25.37 -28.95
N THR A 218 -10.94 24.06 -28.69
CA THR A 218 -11.14 22.99 -29.70
C THR A 218 -11.40 21.65 -29.00
N PRO A 219 -12.60 21.04 -29.14
CA PRO A 219 -12.81 19.63 -28.80
C PRO A 219 -12.08 18.68 -29.77
N PRO A 220 -11.67 17.46 -29.35
CA PRO A 220 -11.12 16.46 -30.27
C PRO A 220 -12.17 15.97 -31.27
N THR A 221 -11.98 16.27 -32.56
CA THR A 221 -12.92 15.91 -33.63
C THR A 221 -12.64 14.53 -34.25
N THR A 222 -12.82 13.45 -33.49
CA THR A 222 -13.09 12.09 -34.02
C THR A 222 -13.65 11.18 -32.91
N PRO A 223 -14.94 10.79 -32.95
CA PRO A 223 -15.47 9.68 -32.15
C PRO A 223 -14.92 8.33 -32.63
N PRO A 224 -14.71 7.33 -31.74
CA PRO A 224 -14.45 5.95 -32.16
C PRO A 224 -15.61 5.37 -32.98
N THR A 225 -15.32 4.79 -34.14
CA THR A 225 -16.32 4.37 -35.15
C THR A 225 -16.89 2.97 -34.96
N THR A 226 -16.86 2.42 -33.74
CA THR A 226 -17.43 1.11 -33.40
C THR A 226 -18.23 1.19 -32.09
N PRO A 227 -19.56 1.05 -32.14
CA PRO A 227 -20.37 0.88 -30.93
C PRO A 227 -19.96 -0.41 -30.20
N PRO A 228 -19.79 -0.40 -28.86
CA PRO A 228 -19.72 -1.62 -28.10
C PRO A 228 -21.01 -2.42 -28.30
N THR A 229 -20.90 -3.69 -28.66
CA THR A 229 -22.05 -4.59 -28.72
C THR A 229 -22.66 -4.72 -27.32
N THR A 230 -23.86 -4.15 -27.13
CA THR A 230 -24.57 -4.18 -25.85
C THR A 230 -24.69 -5.62 -25.34
N PRO A 231 -24.12 -5.97 -24.18
CA PRO A 231 -24.36 -7.28 -23.57
C PRO A 231 -25.85 -7.48 -23.30
N PRO A 232 -26.37 -8.73 -23.33
CA PRO A 232 -27.75 -9.00 -22.96
C PRO A 232 -28.09 -8.41 -21.59
N ALA A 233 -29.23 -7.73 -21.48
CA ALA A 233 -29.67 -7.12 -20.24
C ALA A 233 -29.74 -8.18 -19.12
N GLY A 234 -28.86 -8.05 -18.12
CA GLY A 234 -28.86 -8.93 -16.95
C GLY A 234 -27.50 -9.48 -16.52
N SER A 235 -26.44 -9.44 -17.32
CA SER A 235 -25.09 -9.87 -16.92
C SER A 235 -24.09 -8.71 -16.87
N LEU A 236 -23.13 -8.78 -15.92
CA LEU A 236 -21.98 -7.88 -15.92
C LEU A 236 -21.07 -8.17 -17.12
N PRO A 237 -20.37 -7.17 -17.67
CA PRO A 237 -19.29 -7.39 -18.62
C PRO A 237 -18.21 -8.34 -18.07
N LYS A 238 -17.46 -8.99 -18.97
CA LYS A 238 -16.32 -9.83 -18.58
C LYS A 238 -15.27 -9.01 -17.83
N HIS A 239 -14.97 -7.81 -18.33
CA HIS A 239 -14.04 -6.86 -17.75
C HIS A 239 -14.81 -5.64 -17.25
N VAL A 240 -14.66 -5.30 -15.97
CA VAL A 240 -15.48 -4.29 -15.28
C VAL A 240 -14.63 -3.23 -14.60
N LEU A 241 -15.16 -2.00 -14.57
CA LEU A 241 -14.65 -0.91 -13.75
C LEU A 241 -15.54 -0.74 -12.51
N THR A 242 -14.97 -0.87 -11.31
CA THR A 242 -15.68 -0.61 -10.05
C THR A 242 -15.36 0.80 -9.53
N GLY A 243 -16.36 1.56 -9.08
CA GLY A 243 -16.16 2.89 -8.50
C GLY A 243 -16.94 3.06 -7.21
N TYR A 244 -16.27 3.54 -6.16
CA TYR A 244 -16.93 3.88 -4.89
C TYR A 244 -17.63 5.24 -5.04
N TRP A 245 -18.93 5.30 -4.73
CA TRP A 245 -19.72 6.52 -4.69
C TRP A 245 -19.97 6.92 -3.24
N GLN A 246 -19.58 8.13 -2.88
CA GLN A 246 -19.61 8.61 -1.50
C GLN A 246 -21.01 9.08 -1.10
N ASN A 247 -21.60 8.39 -0.12
CA ASN A 247 -22.79 8.84 0.61
C ASN A 247 -22.42 9.91 1.66
N PHE A 248 -21.49 10.81 1.35
CA PHE A 248 -21.00 11.87 2.24
C PHE A 248 -20.15 12.89 1.48
N ASN A 249 -20.01 14.09 2.05
CA ASN A 249 -19.15 15.14 1.52
C ASN A 249 -17.82 15.25 2.30
N ASN A 250 -16.71 14.87 1.65
CA ASN A 250 -15.33 15.01 2.14
C ASN A 250 -14.53 16.08 1.35
N GLY A 251 -15.20 16.97 0.61
CA GLY A 251 -14.56 17.94 -0.28
C GLY A 251 -14.23 17.42 -1.69
N ALA A 252 -14.54 16.16 -2.01
CA ALA A 252 -14.63 15.69 -3.40
C ALA A 252 -15.84 16.30 -4.14
N THR A 253 -16.01 16.03 -5.44
CA THR A 253 -17.21 16.47 -6.17
C THR A 253 -18.42 15.65 -5.70
N VAL A 254 -19.40 16.32 -5.07
CA VAL A 254 -20.70 15.70 -4.76
C VAL A 254 -21.40 15.30 -6.07
N GLN A 255 -21.92 14.07 -6.13
CA GLN A 255 -22.61 13.51 -7.30
C GLN A 255 -23.90 12.82 -6.88
N THR A 256 -24.95 12.87 -7.71
CA THR A 256 -26.04 11.87 -7.66
C THR A 256 -25.60 10.56 -8.32
N ILE A 257 -26.39 9.49 -8.17
CA ILE A 257 -26.10 8.20 -8.82
C ILE A 257 -26.23 8.33 -10.35
N ALA A 258 -27.16 9.15 -10.87
CA ALA A 258 -27.22 9.44 -12.30
C ALA A 258 -25.95 10.09 -12.85
N GLN A 259 -25.29 10.95 -12.05
CA GLN A 259 -24.08 11.70 -12.42
C GLN A 259 -22.78 10.87 -12.39
N VAL A 260 -22.81 9.63 -11.88
CA VAL A 260 -21.66 8.72 -11.94
C VAL A 260 -21.30 8.43 -13.40
N GLN A 261 -20.01 8.41 -13.71
CA GLN A 261 -19.43 8.28 -15.03
C GLN A 261 -19.84 6.94 -15.68
N ASN A 262 -20.09 6.94 -17.00
CA ASN A 262 -20.63 5.77 -17.70
C ASN A 262 -19.63 4.61 -17.85
N GLN A 263 -18.35 4.87 -17.62
CA GLN A 263 -17.28 3.88 -17.59
C GLN A 263 -17.38 2.94 -16.38
N TYR A 264 -18.03 3.34 -15.28
CA TYR A 264 -18.24 2.46 -14.13
C TYR A 264 -19.34 1.44 -14.41
N ASP A 265 -19.02 0.15 -14.18
CA ASP A 265 -19.91 -0.99 -14.35
C ASP A 265 -20.50 -1.45 -13.03
N ILE A 266 -19.73 -1.31 -11.95
CA ILE A 266 -20.15 -1.52 -10.57
C ILE A 266 -19.97 -0.20 -9.81
N ILE A 267 -21.04 0.28 -9.19
CA ILE A 267 -21.06 1.47 -8.34
C ILE A 267 -21.26 0.99 -6.90
N ALA A 268 -20.24 1.13 -6.05
CA ALA A 268 -20.28 0.73 -4.65
C ALA A 268 -20.66 1.93 -3.78
N VAL A 269 -21.87 1.93 -3.20
CA VAL A 269 -22.36 3.02 -2.34
C VAL A 269 -21.67 2.95 -0.98
N SER A 270 -20.92 4.00 -0.64
CA SER A 270 -20.02 4.06 0.51
C SER A 270 -20.59 5.00 1.58
N PHE A 271 -21.09 4.55 2.73
CA PHE A 271 -21.19 3.16 3.21
C PHE A 271 -22.54 2.95 3.91
N ALA A 272 -22.85 1.69 4.24
CA ALA A 272 -23.84 1.37 5.27
C ALA A 272 -23.23 1.55 6.67
N ASP A 273 -24.05 2.03 7.60
CA ASP A 273 -23.71 2.18 9.02
C ASP A 273 -23.92 0.87 9.80
N ALA A 274 -23.21 0.72 10.91
CA ALA A 274 -23.56 -0.28 11.91
C ALA A 274 -24.91 0.07 12.56
N SER A 275 -25.79 -0.92 12.70
CA SER A 275 -27.02 -0.78 13.49
C SER A 275 -26.76 -0.97 14.98
N GLY A 276 -27.74 -0.67 15.83
CA GLY A 276 -27.70 -1.02 17.26
C GLY A 276 -27.76 -2.53 17.56
N THR A 277 -27.84 -3.40 16.54
CA THR A 277 -27.86 -4.86 16.68
C THR A 277 -26.54 -5.46 16.16
N PRO A 278 -25.84 -6.32 16.92
CA PRO A 278 -24.58 -6.93 16.48
C PRO A 278 -24.67 -7.58 15.09
N GLY A 279 -23.73 -7.25 14.21
CA GLY A 279 -23.67 -7.66 12.81
C GLY A 279 -24.72 -7.02 11.88
N GLY A 280 -25.78 -6.41 12.41
CA GLY A 280 -26.81 -5.75 11.60
C GLY A 280 -26.32 -4.39 11.08
N VAL A 281 -26.70 -4.05 9.84
CA VAL A 281 -26.39 -2.78 9.18
C VAL A 281 -27.64 -1.93 8.91
N THR A 282 -27.46 -0.65 8.67
CA THR A 282 -28.50 0.26 8.17
C THR A 282 -27.92 1.21 7.12
N PHE A 283 -28.77 1.91 6.36
CA PHE A 283 -28.30 2.91 5.40
C PHE A 283 -29.26 4.10 5.37
N ASN A 284 -28.71 5.28 5.61
CA ASN A 284 -29.38 6.57 5.48
C ASN A 284 -28.68 7.36 4.39
N LEU A 285 -29.41 7.81 3.37
CA LEU A 285 -28.88 8.74 2.37
C LEU A 285 -28.51 10.06 3.06
N ASP A 286 -27.26 10.52 2.92
CA ASP A 286 -26.79 11.72 3.64
C ASP A 286 -27.55 12.98 3.20
N PRO A 287 -28.29 13.67 4.11
CA PRO A 287 -29.03 14.87 3.78
C PRO A 287 -28.13 16.02 3.28
N ALA A 288 -26.83 16.03 3.62
CA ALA A 288 -25.89 17.04 3.12
C ALA A 288 -25.64 16.95 1.61
N LEU A 289 -26.02 15.84 0.96
CA LEU A 289 -25.97 15.68 -0.51
C LEU A 289 -27.14 16.39 -1.22
N ASN A 290 -28.12 16.92 -0.48
CA ASN A 290 -29.35 17.54 -0.99
C ASN A 290 -30.08 16.65 -2.03
N TYR A 291 -30.14 15.35 -1.73
CA TYR A 291 -30.55 14.29 -2.64
C TYR A 291 -31.70 13.50 -1.99
N SER A 292 -32.83 13.37 -2.68
CA SER A 292 -33.99 12.68 -2.11
C SER A 292 -33.88 11.17 -2.23
N VAL A 293 -34.36 10.42 -1.22
CA VAL A 293 -34.41 8.95 -1.24
C VAL A 293 -35.19 8.42 -2.45
N ALA A 294 -36.23 9.13 -2.90
CA ALA A 294 -36.99 8.76 -4.09
C ALA A 294 -36.14 8.88 -5.36
N GLN A 295 -35.41 9.99 -5.55
CA GLN A 295 -34.53 10.15 -6.70
C GLN A 295 -33.34 9.18 -6.65
N PHE A 296 -32.78 8.92 -5.46
CA PHE A 296 -31.71 7.93 -5.28
C PHE A 296 -32.10 6.54 -5.77
N LYS A 297 -33.30 6.06 -5.40
CA LYS A 297 -33.84 4.78 -5.90
C LYS A 297 -34.12 4.81 -7.41
N ALA A 298 -34.63 5.92 -7.94
CA ALA A 298 -34.86 6.09 -9.38
C ALA A 298 -33.55 6.05 -10.18
N ASP A 299 -32.50 6.73 -9.70
CA ASP A 299 -31.18 6.76 -10.34
C ASP A 299 -30.48 5.38 -10.27
N ILE A 300 -30.64 4.64 -9.17
CA ILE A 300 -30.20 3.23 -9.08
C ILE A 300 -30.88 2.38 -10.16
N ALA A 301 -32.21 2.44 -10.25
CA ALA A 301 -32.97 1.70 -11.25
C ALA A 301 -32.58 2.11 -12.69
N ALA A 302 -32.32 3.39 -12.94
CA ALA A 302 -31.85 3.89 -14.23
C ALA A 302 -30.45 3.37 -14.59
N LYS A 303 -29.51 3.37 -13.65
CA LYS A 303 -28.18 2.76 -13.86
C LYS A 303 -28.28 1.25 -14.11
N GLN A 304 -29.17 0.55 -13.42
CA GLN A 304 -29.42 -0.88 -13.65
C GLN A 304 -30.07 -1.17 -15.01
N ALA A 305 -31.01 -0.34 -15.45
CA ALA A 305 -31.58 -0.42 -16.80
C ALA A 305 -30.52 -0.16 -17.89
N ALA A 306 -29.50 0.66 -17.59
CA ALA A 306 -28.31 0.86 -18.42
C ALA A 306 -27.23 -0.24 -18.27
N GLY A 307 -27.57 -1.40 -17.69
CA GLY A 307 -26.68 -2.56 -17.55
C GLY A 307 -25.65 -2.48 -16.42
N LYS A 308 -25.68 -1.43 -15.60
CA LYS A 308 -24.75 -1.23 -14.48
C LYS A 308 -25.25 -1.94 -13.22
N ARG A 309 -24.38 -2.19 -12.25
CA ARG A 309 -24.77 -2.71 -10.93
C ARG A 309 -24.48 -1.66 -9.86
N VAL A 310 -25.45 -1.43 -8.98
CA VAL A 310 -25.25 -0.60 -7.79
C VAL A 310 -25.34 -1.50 -6.57
N ILE A 311 -24.31 -1.52 -5.75
CA ILE A 311 -24.18 -2.37 -4.56
C ILE A 311 -23.96 -1.51 -3.32
N ILE A 312 -24.30 -2.03 -2.15
CA ILE A 312 -24.04 -1.34 -0.87
C ILE A 312 -22.71 -1.82 -0.28
N SER A 313 -21.79 -0.92 0.03
CA SER A 313 -20.53 -1.26 0.70
C SER A 313 -20.68 -1.16 2.21
N ILE A 314 -20.13 -2.14 2.92
CA ILE A 314 -20.15 -2.19 4.39
C ILE A 314 -18.72 -2.03 4.92
N GLY A 315 -18.48 -0.96 5.68
CA GLY A 315 -17.21 -0.70 6.35
C GLY A 315 -16.65 0.69 6.07
N GLY A 316 -15.49 0.75 5.42
CA GLY A 316 -14.62 1.91 5.33
C GLY A 316 -13.92 2.22 6.66
N GLN A 317 -12.99 3.20 6.62
CA GLN A 317 -12.12 3.58 7.74
C GLN A 317 -12.81 3.78 9.11
N ASN A 318 -14.07 4.24 9.12
CA ASN A 318 -14.85 4.49 10.35
C ASN A 318 -15.91 3.40 10.64
N GLY A 319 -15.94 2.32 9.85
CA GLY A 319 -16.88 1.22 9.99
C GLY A 319 -16.68 0.43 11.29
N THR A 320 -17.78 0.19 12.01
CA THR A 320 -17.77 -0.51 13.32
C THR A 320 -18.51 -1.85 13.30
N VAL A 321 -18.98 -2.29 12.11
CA VAL A 321 -19.66 -3.57 11.94
C VAL A 321 -18.71 -4.71 12.30
N SER A 322 -19.19 -5.64 13.14
CA SER A 322 -18.44 -6.82 13.59
C SER A 322 -19.32 -8.06 13.46
N ILE A 323 -18.79 -9.10 12.82
CA ILE A 323 -19.50 -10.35 12.50
C ILE A 323 -18.67 -11.51 13.06
N ASN A 324 -18.88 -11.81 14.34
CA ASN A 324 -18.00 -12.65 15.15
C ASN A 324 -18.71 -13.88 15.77
N ASP A 325 -19.97 -14.09 15.43
CA ASP A 325 -20.77 -15.27 15.79
C ASP A 325 -21.89 -15.54 14.76
N SER A 326 -22.61 -16.66 14.94
CA SER A 326 -23.72 -17.05 14.06
C SER A 326 -24.91 -16.08 14.09
N ALA A 327 -25.11 -15.34 15.19
CA ALA A 327 -26.24 -14.43 15.35
C ALA A 327 -25.98 -13.14 14.56
N SER A 328 -24.81 -12.53 14.75
CA SER A 328 -24.31 -11.39 13.97
C SER A 328 -24.21 -11.70 12.48
N ALA A 329 -23.77 -12.90 12.09
CA ALA A 329 -23.82 -13.35 10.69
C ALA A 329 -25.25 -13.40 10.11
N THR A 330 -26.23 -13.81 10.92
CA THR A 330 -27.65 -13.86 10.53
C THR A 330 -28.25 -12.45 10.43
N ASN A 331 -27.93 -11.58 11.39
CA ASN A 331 -28.36 -10.18 11.41
C ASN A 331 -27.81 -9.41 10.21
N PHE A 332 -26.53 -9.60 9.89
CA PHE A 332 -25.90 -9.05 8.68
C PHE A 332 -26.67 -9.44 7.43
N ALA A 333 -26.84 -10.74 7.18
CA ALA A 333 -27.52 -11.25 5.99
C ALA A 333 -28.97 -10.74 5.86
N ASN A 334 -29.71 -10.66 6.97
CA ASN A 334 -31.07 -10.14 7.00
C ASN A 334 -31.12 -8.63 6.71
N SER A 335 -30.25 -7.84 7.36
CA SER A 335 -30.20 -6.38 7.20
C SER A 335 -29.72 -5.94 5.82
N VAL A 336 -28.64 -6.53 5.29
CA VAL A 336 -28.16 -6.25 3.92
C VAL A 336 -29.24 -6.61 2.89
N TYR A 337 -29.91 -7.76 3.04
CA TYR A 337 -31.03 -8.11 2.17
C TYR A 337 -32.19 -7.11 2.27
N SER A 338 -32.52 -6.64 3.48
CA SER A 338 -33.52 -5.58 3.67
C SER A 338 -33.14 -4.27 2.95
N LEU A 339 -31.88 -3.87 3.00
CA LEU A 339 -31.37 -2.71 2.25
C LEU A 339 -31.46 -2.92 0.74
N MET A 340 -31.10 -4.11 0.24
CA MET A 340 -31.28 -4.47 -1.17
C MET A 340 -32.74 -4.35 -1.61
N GLN A 341 -33.69 -4.91 -0.86
CA GLN A 341 -35.12 -4.80 -1.16
C GLN A 341 -35.63 -3.36 -1.04
N THR A 342 -35.08 -2.57 -0.12
CA THR A 342 -35.52 -1.18 0.12
C THR A 342 -35.05 -0.23 -0.97
N TYR A 343 -33.79 -0.33 -1.39
CA TYR A 343 -33.14 0.63 -2.29
C TYR A 343 -32.92 0.11 -3.71
N GLY A 344 -33.13 -1.18 -3.95
CA GLY A 344 -32.89 -1.85 -5.23
C GLY A 344 -31.43 -2.28 -5.45
N PHE A 345 -30.58 -2.35 -4.42
CA PHE A 345 -29.18 -2.74 -4.60
C PHE A 345 -29.04 -4.17 -5.18
N SER A 346 -28.12 -4.33 -6.13
CA SER A 346 -27.81 -5.60 -6.79
C SER A 346 -26.98 -6.55 -5.93
N GLY A 347 -26.54 -6.13 -4.74
CA GLY A 347 -25.70 -6.90 -3.85
C GLY A 347 -24.86 -6.05 -2.91
N VAL A 348 -23.74 -6.62 -2.46
CA VAL A 348 -22.93 -6.11 -1.34
C VAL A 348 -21.45 -6.06 -1.67
N ASP A 349 -20.77 -5.08 -1.09
CA ASP A 349 -19.33 -4.98 -1.02
C ASP A 349 -18.84 -5.07 0.45
N ILE A 350 -17.72 -5.76 0.68
CA ILE A 350 -17.16 -5.97 2.02
C ILE A 350 -15.83 -5.21 2.14
N ASP A 351 -15.84 -4.16 2.95
CA ASP A 351 -14.75 -3.20 3.15
C ASP A 351 -14.52 -2.93 4.66
N LEU A 352 -14.62 -3.98 5.48
CA LEU A 352 -14.36 -3.94 6.92
C LEU A 352 -12.86 -3.88 7.21
N GLU A 353 -12.34 -2.69 7.51
CA GLU A 353 -10.92 -2.44 7.80
C GLU A 353 -10.52 -2.75 9.26
N ASN A 354 -11.49 -3.02 10.14
CA ASN A 354 -11.30 -3.34 11.56
C ASN A 354 -11.10 -4.84 11.85
N GLY A 355 -10.87 -5.66 10.81
CA GLY A 355 -10.64 -7.10 10.89
C GLY A 355 -11.87 -7.95 10.60
N LEU A 356 -11.66 -9.13 10.01
CA LEU A 356 -12.73 -9.98 9.46
C LEU A 356 -12.62 -11.43 9.96
N ASN A 357 -13.65 -11.92 10.65
CA ASN A 357 -13.75 -13.33 11.03
C ASN A 357 -14.28 -14.17 9.86
N SER A 358 -13.36 -14.91 9.22
CA SER A 358 -13.66 -15.64 7.99
C SER A 358 -14.77 -16.69 8.12
N THR A 359 -14.95 -17.29 9.29
CA THR A 359 -16.00 -18.30 9.50
C THR A 359 -17.38 -17.68 9.44
N TYR A 360 -17.61 -16.62 10.21
CA TYR A 360 -18.93 -16.00 10.32
C TYR A 360 -19.24 -15.06 9.15
N MET A 361 -18.25 -14.39 8.55
CA MET A 361 -18.46 -13.68 7.29
C MET A 361 -18.86 -14.62 6.16
N SER A 362 -18.20 -15.78 6.02
CA SER A 362 -18.59 -16.77 5.00
C SER A 362 -20.03 -17.25 5.22
N GLN A 363 -20.42 -17.54 6.47
CA GLN A 363 -21.80 -17.88 6.82
C GLN A 363 -22.79 -16.76 6.47
N ALA A 364 -22.44 -15.50 6.75
CA ALA A 364 -23.27 -14.33 6.45
C ALA A 364 -23.50 -14.16 4.95
N LEU A 365 -22.43 -14.23 4.15
CA LEU A 365 -22.49 -14.10 2.69
C LEU A 365 -23.24 -15.27 2.02
N ARG A 366 -23.11 -16.50 2.55
CA ARG A 366 -23.93 -17.65 2.10
C ARG A 366 -25.41 -17.48 2.45
N SER A 367 -25.72 -16.96 3.64
CA SER A 367 -27.09 -16.65 4.06
C SER A 367 -27.70 -15.50 3.27
N LEU A 368 -26.90 -14.53 2.82
CA LEU A 368 -27.34 -13.48 1.91
C LEU A 368 -27.60 -14.03 0.50
N SER A 369 -26.69 -14.87 -0.02
CA SER A 369 -26.81 -15.52 -1.33
C SER A 369 -28.05 -16.42 -1.43
N SER A 370 -28.42 -17.15 -0.37
CA SER A 370 -29.65 -17.95 -0.36
C SER A 370 -30.94 -17.11 -0.33
N LYS A 371 -30.88 -15.84 0.11
CA LYS A 371 -32.01 -14.89 0.07
C LYS A 371 -32.12 -14.18 -1.28
N ALA A 372 -30.99 -13.71 -1.81
CA ALA A 372 -30.94 -12.90 -3.02
C ALA A 372 -30.86 -13.71 -4.34
N GLY A 373 -30.48 -14.99 -4.26
CA GLY A 373 -30.31 -15.87 -5.41
C GLY A 373 -29.05 -15.58 -6.24
N SER A 374 -28.95 -16.23 -7.40
CA SER A 374 -27.77 -16.19 -8.28
C SER A 374 -27.50 -14.85 -8.97
N GLY A 375 -28.41 -13.88 -8.87
CA GLY A 375 -28.22 -12.52 -9.38
C GLY A 375 -27.40 -11.61 -8.47
N LEU A 376 -27.11 -12.06 -7.24
CA LEU A 376 -26.37 -11.32 -6.22
C LEU A 376 -24.94 -11.02 -6.66
N ILE A 377 -24.56 -9.75 -6.60
CA ILE A 377 -23.16 -9.31 -6.71
C ILE A 377 -22.51 -9.33 -5.33
N ILE A 378 -21.34 -9.96 -5.21
CA ILE A 378 -20.50 -9.91 -4.00
C ILE A 378 -19.12 -9.43 -4.39
N THR A 379 -18.74 -8.25 -3.90
CA THR A 379 -17.37 -7.76 -3.99
C THR A 379 -16.72 -7.65 -2.60
N MET A 380 -15.40 -7.55 -2.58
CA MET A 380 -14.62 -7.29 -1.37
C MET A 380 -13.49 -6.31 -1.70
N ALA A 381 -13.17 -5.37 -0.82
CA ALA A 381 -12.03 -4.46 -0.95
C ALA A 381 -11.04 -4.59 0.21
N PRO A 382 -10.40 -5.77 0.39
CA PRO A 382 -9.39 -5.95 1.42
C PRO A 382 -8.21 -4.98 1.27
N GLN A 383 -7.57 -4.63 2.38
CA GLN A 383 -6.22 -4.08 2.34
C GLN A 383 -5.23 -5.17 1.90
N THR A 384 -4.03 -4.80 1.47
CA THR A 384 -3.01 -5.77 1.02
C THR A 384 -2.66 -6.81 2.09
N ILE A 385 -2.59 -6.42 3.36
CA ILE A 385 -2.29 -7.31 4.50
C ILE A 385 -3.30 -8.47 4.62
N ASP A 386 -4.56 -8.23 4.28
CA ASP A 386 -5.64 -9.21 4.38
C ASP A 386 -5.61 -10.26 3.24
N MET A 387 -4.71 -10.08 2.28
CA MET A 387 -4.52 -10.92 1.09
C MET A 387 -3.13 -11.55 0.98
N LEU A 388 -2.26 -11.37 1.97
CA LEU A 388 -0.88 -11.90 1.97
C LEU A 388 -0.80 -13.43 1.86
N SER A 389 -1.78 -14.17 2.38
CA SER A 389 -1.82 -15.62 2.29
C SER A 389 -3.25 -16.18 2.36
N PRO A 390 -3.49 -17.42 1.89
CA PRO A 390 -4.81 -18.07 1.98
C PRO A 390 -5.41 -18.21 3.39
N SER A 391 -4.63 -18.00 4.46
CA SER A 391 -5.11 -17.99 5.85
C SER A 391 -5.48 -16.59 6.38
N SER A 392 -5.13 -15.50 5.66
CA SER A 392 -5.56 -14.14 5.99
C SER A 392 -7.09 -14.03 5.92
N GLY A 393 -7.71 -13.23 6.79
CA GLY A 393 -9.16 -13.24 7.02
C GLY A 393 -10.01 -13.05 5.76
N TYR A 394 -9.66 -12.08 4.92
CA TYR A 394 -10.34 -11.85 3.65
C TYR A 394 -10.06 -12.96 2.63
N PHE A 395 -8.80 -13.33 2.41
CA PHE A 395 -8.45 -14.36 1.44
C PHE A 395 -9.12 -15.70 1.77
N ALA A 396 -9.07 -16.14 3.03
CA ALA A 396 -9.76 -17.33 3.52
C ALA A 396 -11.28 -17.27 3.26
N THR A 397 -11.87 -16.07 3.33
CA THR A 397 -13.30 -15.85 3.04
C THR A 397 -13.59 -15.91 1.55
N ALA A 398 -12.80 -15.20 0.73
CA ALA A 398 -12.90 -15.20 -0.72
C ALA A 398 -12.81 -16.63 -1.29
N LEU A 399 -11.92 -17.47 -0.74
CA LEU A 399 -11.81 -18.89 -1.09
C LEU A 399 -13.03 -19.71 -0.63
N LYS A 400 -13.54 -19.50 0.59
CA LYS A 400 -14.76 -20.18 1.11
C LYS A 400 -16.05 -19.79 0.38
N ILE A 401 -16.08 -18.64 -0.27
CA ILE A 401 -17.23 -18.15 -1.06
C ILE A 401 -16.95 -18.10 -2.58
N LYS A 402 -15.89 -18.78 -3.06
CA LYS A 402 -15.38 -18.62 -4.42
C LYS A 402 -16.44 -18.80 -5.52
N ASP A 403 -17.37 -19.73 -5.37
CA ASP A 403 -18.45 -19.99 -6.35
C ASP A 403 -19.56 -18.92 -6.40
N ILE A 404 -19.63 -17.99 -5.43
CA ILE A 404 -20.57 -16.85 -5.40
C ILE A 404 -19.88 -15.48 -5.39
N LEU A 405 -18.55 -15.45 -5.32
CA LEU A 405 -17.72 -14.24 -5.32
C LEU A 405 -17.64 -13.65 -6.73
N THR A 406 -17.99 -12.36 -6.87
CA THR A 406 -17.87 -11.65 -8.16
C THR A 406 -16.45 -11.15 -8.39
N VAL A 407 -15.88 -10.38 -7.44
CA VAL A 407 -14.51 -9.86 -7.53
C VAL A 407 -13.96 -9.38 -6.17
N VAL A 408 -12.68 -9.67 -5.92
CA VAL A 408 -11.87 -9.02 -4.89
C VAL A 408 -11.09 -7.88 -5.54
N ASN A 409 -11.37 -6.66 -5.10
CA ASN A 409 -10.74 -5.42 -5.53
C ASN A 409 -9.76 -4.96 -4.46
N THR A 410 -8.64 -5.66 -4.29
CA THR A 410 -7.66 -5.35 -3.23
C THR A 410 -7.17 -3.91 -3.34
N GLN A 411 -7.15 -3.19 -2.21
CA GLN A 411 -6.69 -1.81 -2.11
C GLN A 411 -5.16 -1.76 -2.20
N TYR A 412 -4.61 -1.45 -3.37
CA TYR A 412 -3.17 -1.35 -3.62
C TYR A 412 -2.59 0.03 -3.27
N TYR A 413 -3.11 0.65 -2.22
CA TYR A 413 -2.79 2.00 -1.74
C TYR A 413 -2.89 2.07 -0.20
N ASN A 414 -2.47 3.18 0.40
CA ASN A 414 -2.31 3.34 1.85
C ASN A 414 -1.50 2.20 2.51
N SER A 415 -0.61 1.58 1.75
CA SER A 415 0.08 0.34 2.10
C SER A 415 1.56 0.55 2.35
N GLY A 416 2.13 -0.22 3.29
CA GLY A 416 3.57 -0.42 3.35
C GLY A 416 4.09 -1.24 2.16
N SER A 417 5.37 -1.55 2.17
CA SER A 417 5.91 -2.55 1.24
C SER A 417 5.32 -3.93 1.54
N MET A 418 5.05 -4.73 0.51
CA MET A 418 4.44 -6.05 0.62
C MET A 418 5.28 -7.10 -0.11
N ASN A 419 5.19 -8.35 0.33
CA ASN A 419 5.84 -9.46 -0.35
C ASN A 419 5.08 -9.81 -1.64
N GLY A 420 5.81 -9.95 -2.75
CA GLY A 420 5.28 -10.46 -4.00
C GLY A 420 5.15 -11.99 -4.01
N CYS A 421 4.45 -12.53 -5.00
CA CYS A 421 4.30 -13.97 -5.21
C CYS A 421 5.62 -14.72 -5.49
N ASP A 422 6.67 -13.99 -5.86
CA ASP A 422 8.04 -14.47 -6.05
C ASP A 422 8.91 -14.37 -4.78
N GLY A 423 8.36 -13.84 -3.68
CA GLY A 423 9.08 -13.59 -2.42
C GLY A 423 9.88 -12.27 -2.40
N GLY A 424 9.85 -11.47 -3.47
CA GLY A 424 10.44 -10.13 -3.48
C GLY A 424 9.65 -9.15 -2.62
N VAL A 425 10.25 -8.00 -2.25
CA VAL A 425 9.57 -6.94 -1.48
C VAL A 425 9.32 -5.74 -2.38
N TYR A 426 8.06 -5.33 -2.49
CA TYR A 426 7.62 -4.28 -3.41
C TYR A 426 6.92 -3.16 -2.66
N SER A 427 7.20 -1.90 -3.02
CA SER A 427 6.51 -0.73 -2.48
C SER A 427 5.39 -0.26 -3.41
N GLN A 428 4.26 0.15 -2.82
CA GLN A 428 3.13 0.75 -3.53
C GLN A 428 3.55 1.94 -4.42
N GLY A 429 2.70 2.29 -5.38
CA GLY A 429 3.02 3.33 -6.35
C GLY A 429 3.72 2.83 -7.63
N SER A 430 3.76 1.51 -7.87
CA SER A 430 4.51 0.90 -8.98
C SER A 430 3.74 -0.21 -9.70
N VAL A 431 4.07 -0.46 -10.98
CA VAL A 431 3.56 -1.61 -11.75
C VAL A 431 3.92 -2.93 -11.05
N ASP A 432 5.14 -3.05 -10.55
CA ASP A 432 5.63 -4.27 -9.90
C ASP A 432 4.84 -4.59 -8.63
N PHE A 433 4.49 -3.59 -7.81
CA PHE A 433 3.61 -3.80 -6.66
C PHE A 433 2.24 -4.32 -7.08
N ILE A 434 1.54 -3.62 -7.98
CA ILE A 434 0.19 -4.00 -8.41
C ILE A 434 0.18 -5.43 -9.00
N THR A 435 1.16 -5.74 -9.84
CA THR A 435 1.23 -7.03 -10.54
C THR A 435 1.67 -8.18 -9.64
N THR A 436 2.59 -7.96 -8.70
CA THR A 436 3.02 -8.99 -7.73
C THR A 436 1.95 -9.27 -6.69
N GLN A 437 1.22 -8.25 -6.21
CA GLN A 437 0.11 -8.46 -5.27
C GLN A 437 -1.08 -9.16 -5.94
N ALA A 438 -1.43 -8.81 -7.19
CA ALA A 438 -2.43 -9.56 -7.96
C ALA A 438 -2.00 -11.01 -8.21
N CYS A 439 -0.71 -11.23 -8.52
CA CYS A 439 -0.14 -12.56 -8.69
C CYS A 439 -0.29 -13.43 -7.42
N THR A 440 -0.04 -12.87 -6.22
CA THR A 440 -0.19 -13.59 -4.94
C THR A 440 -1.61 -14.13 -4.77
N VAL A 441 -2.63 -13.32 -5.08
CA VAL A 441 -4.04 -13.69 -4.91
C VAL A 441 -4.48 -14.73 -5.95
N ILE A 442 -4.02 -14.62 -7.20
CA ILE A 442 -4.33 -15.59 -8.26
C ILE A 442 -3.65 -16.94 -7.96
N GLN A 443 -2.35 -16.94 -7.62
CA GLN A 443 -1.62 -18.17 -7.30
C GLN A 443 -2.10 -18.84 -6.01
N GLY A 444 -2.60 -18.06 -5.03
CA GLY A 444 -3.23 -18.59 -3.82
C GLY A 444 -4.67 -19.12 -4.02
N GLY A 445 -5.23 -19.06 -5.23
CA GLY A 445 -6.38 -19.88 -5.63
C GLY A 445 -7.64 -19.15 -6.10
N LEU A 446 -7.67 -17.81 -6.18
CA LEU A 446 -8.77 -17.12 -6.86
C LEU A 446 -8.62 -17.24 -8.38
N ASP A 447 -9.74 -17.32 -9.09
CA ASP A 447 -9.70 -17.22 -10.55
C ASP A 447 -9.36 -15.77 -10.95
N PRO A 448 -8.63 -15.51 -12.05
CA PRO A 448 -8.32 -14.13 -12.43
C PRO A 448 -9.57 -13.28 -12.68
N SER A 449 -10.68 -13.90 -13.11
CA SER A 449 -11.99 -13.25 -13.23
C SER A 449 -12.64 -12.87 -11.90
N GLN A 450 -11.94 -13.08 -10.78
CA GLN A 450 -12.32 -12.65 -9.44
C GLN A 450 -11.28 -11.71 -8.82
N VAL A 451 -10.30 -11.22 -9.59
CA VAL A 451 -9.26 -10.30 -9.12
C VAL A 451 -9.33 -8.99 -9.91
N GLY A 452 -9.54 -7.89 -9.20
CA GLY A 452 -9.53 -6.52 -9.72
C GLY A 452 -8.51 -5.65 -9.00
N LEU A 453 -7.98 -4.64 -9.69
CA LEU A 453 -6.89 -3.80 -9.18
C LEU A 453 -7.45 -2.51 -8.56
N GLY A 454 -7.44 -2.38 -7.23
CA GLY A 454 -7.99 -1.21 -6.51
C GLY A 454 -6.97 -0.08 -6.32
N LEU A 455 -7.19 1.07 -6.96
CA LEU A 455 -6.26 2.22 -6.94
C LEU A 455 -6.97 3.56 -6.65
N PRO A 456 -6.29 4.59 -6.10
CA PRO A 456 -6.90 5.92 -5.90
C PRO A 456 -7.13 6.64 -7.23
N ALA A 457 -8.27 7.32 -7.37
CA ALA A 457 -8.64 8.06 -8.58
C ALA A 457 -7.80 9.33 -8.82
N SER A 458 -7.19 9.83 -7.74
CA SER A 458 -6.31 11.00 -7.73
C SER A 458 -5.39 10.94 -6.51
N THR A 459 -4.40 11.83 -6.46
CA THR A 459 -3.56 12.05 -5.26
C THR A 459 -4.36 12.50 -4.02
N SER A 460 -5.59 12.97 -4.18
CA SER A 460 -6.49 13.30 -3.06
C SER A 460 -7.38 12.13 -2.61
N GLY A 461 -7.39 11.01 -3.35
CA GLY A 461 -8.19 9.84 -3.02
C GLY A 461 -7.64 9.03 -1.84
N ALA A 462 -6.32 9.04 -1.65
CA ALA A 462 -5.65 8.27 -0.59
C ALA A 462 -4.46 9.05 -0.03
N GLY A 463 -4.03 8.73 1.19
CA GLY A 463 -2.84 9.35 1.80
C GLY A 463 -1.53 8.93 1.13
N SER A 464 -1.53 7.80 0.40
CA SER A 464 -0.39 7.33 -0.40
C SER A 464 -0.82 6.22 -1.38
N GLY A 465 0.02 5.89 -2.37
CA GLY A 465 -0.24 4.80 -3.33
C GLY A 465 -1.01 5.17 -4.60
N TYR A 466 -1.30 6.47 -4.84
CA TYR A 466 -1.75 6.94 -6.15
C TYR A 466 -0.70 6.63 -7.22
N VAL A 467 -1.17 6.26 -8.42
CA VAL A 467 -0.36 6.11 -9.63
C VAL A 467 -1.12 6.72 -10.81
N ASP A 468 -0.38 7.17 -11.83
CA ASP A 468 -1.02 7.65 -13.06
C ASP A 468 -1.78 6.51 -13.76
N PRO A 469 -2.88 6.80 -14.49
CA PRO A 469 -3.67 5.78 -15.19
C PRO A 469 -2.87 4.88 -16.13
N SER A 470 -1.77 5.39 -16.71
CA SER A 470 -0.85 4.60 -17.54
C SER A 470 -0.17 3.46 -16.77
N VAL A 471 0.11 3.63 -15.47
CA VAL A 471 0.66 2.60 -14.58
C VAL A 471 -0.36 1.50 -14.33
N VAL A 472 -1.64 1.86 -14.16
CA VAL A 472 -2.75 0.90 -14.02
C VAL A 472 -2.92 0.10 -15.31
N ASN A 473 -2.93 0.78 -16.46
CA ASN A 473 -3.05 0.14 -17.78
C ASN A 473 -1.86 -0.81 -18.07
N ASN A 474 -0.64 -0.39 -17.70
CA ASN A 474 0.57 -1.21 -17.78
C ASN A 474 0.50 -2.46 -16.87
N ALA A 475 -0.04 -2.33 -15.65
CA ALA A 475 -0.25 -3.48 -14.76
C ALA A 475 -1.30 -4.46 -15.32
N ILE A 476 -2.41 -3.94 -15.87
CA ILE A 476 -3.43 -4.74 -16.57
C ILE A 476 -2.81 -5.48 -17.76
N ASP A 477 -2.04 -4.80 -18.61
CA ASP A 477 -1.38 -5.41 -19.77
C ASP A 477 -0.30 -6.42 -19.36
N CYS A 478 0.39 -6.19 -18.25
CA CYS A 478 1.39 -7.11 -17.75
C CYS A 478 0.74 -8.44 -17.31
N LEU A 479 -0.34 -8.34 -16.53
CA LEU A 479 -1.10 -9.50 -16.07
C LEU A 479 -1.82 -10.23 -17.21
N THR A 480 -2.46 -9.49 -18.14
CA THR A 480 -3.32 -10.08 -19.18
C THR A 480 -2.57 -10.51 -20.45
N LYS A 481 -1.54 -9.76 -20.85
CA LYS A 481 -0.83 -9.89 -22.14
C LYS A 481 0.67 -10.15 -21.98
N GLY A 482 1.26 -9.88 -20.83
CA GLY A 482 2.71 -9.96 -20.58
C GLY A 482 3.50 -8.76 -21.17
N THR A 483 2.85 -7.62 -21.34
CA THR A 483 3.42 -6.38 -21.91
C THR A 483 3.25 -5.21 -20.93
N GLY A 484 4.11 -4.19 -20.95
CA GLY A 484 4.02 -3.08 -19.98
C GLY A 484 4.44 -3.43 -18.55
N CYS A 485 4.96 -4.64 -18.32
CA CYS A 485 5.54 -5.05 -17.04
C CYS A 485 6.74 -4.18 -16.62
N GLY A 486 6.96 -4.07 -15.30
CA GLY A 486 8.19 -3.51 -14.74
C GLY A 486 9.31 -4.55 -14.67
N THR A 487 9.97 -4.63 -13.52
CA THR A 487 10.99 -5.66 -13.25
C THR A 487 10.38 -7.04 -13.04
N PHE A 488 9.20 -7.10 -12.40
CA PHE A 488 8.45 -8.34 -12.24
C PHE A 488 7.72 -8.68 -13.53
N LYS A 489 7.79 -9.96 -13.93
CA LYS A 489 7.11 -10.49 -15.12
C LYS A 489 6.45 -11.82 -14.74
N PRO A 490 5.12 -11.92 -14.70
CA PRO A 490 4.45 -13.16 -14.35
C PRO A 490 4.69 -14.22 -15.42
N ALA A 491 5.06 -15.43 -15.01
CA ALA A 491 5.31 -16.55 -15.92
C ALA A 491 4.04 -17.00 -16.68
N THR A 492 2.86 -16.77 -16.07
CA THR A 492 1.55 -17.07 -16.64
C THR A 492 0.81 -15.78 -16.95
N LYS A 493 0.11 -15.75 -18.09
CA LYS A 493 -0.78 -14.65 -18.46
C LYS A 493 -2.22 -14.97 -18.04
N TRP A 494 -2.94 -13.94 -17.61
CA TRP A 494 -4.28 -14.04 -17.06
C TRP A 494 -5.28 -13.16 -17.85
N PRO A 495 -5.62 -13.53 -19.10
CA PRO A 495 -6.51 -12.75 -19.97
C PRO A 495 -7.97 -12.69 -19.47
N THR A 496 -8.29 -13.34 -18.36
CA THR A 496 -9.59 -13.27 -17.67
C THR A 496 -9.58 -12.35 -16.46
N LEU A 497 -8.49 -11.61 -16.18
CA LEU A 497 -8.41 -10.61 -15.10
C LEU A 497 -9.64 -9.70 -15.08
N ARG A 498 -10.31 -9.52 -13.94
CA ARG A 498 -11.62 -8.87 -13.89
C ARG A 498 -11.60 -7.39 -14.28
N GLY A 499 -10.51 -6.66 -14.02
CA GLY A 499 -10.40 -5.25 -14.35
C GLY A 499 -9.83 -4.42 -13.22
N ALA A 500 -10.40 -3.24 -12.97
CA ALA A 500 -9.90 -2.30 -11.98
C ALA A 500 -11.02 -1.71 -11.12
N MET A 501 -10.62 -1.16 -9.98
CA MET A 501 -11.47 -0.48 -9.02
C MET A 501 -10.86 0.86 -8.64
N THR A 502 -11.68 1.86 -8.33
CA THR A 502 -11.18 3.08 -7.71
C THR A 502 -11.99 3.63 -6.55
N TRP A 503 -11.24 4.12 -5.56
CA TRP A 503 -11.68 5.13 -4.62
C TRP A 503 -11.31 6.53 -5.14
N SER A 504 -12.25 7.37 -5.57
CA SER A 504 -13.71 7.22 -5.66
C SER A 504 -14.22 7.89 -6.93
N THR A 505 -15.47 7.64 -7.33
CA THR A 505 -16.11 8.32 -8.48
C THR A 505 -16.12 9.84 -8.29
N ASN A 506 -16.29 10.28 -7.04
CA ASN A 506 -16.31 11.68 -6.63
C ASN A 506 -14.93 12.34 -6.73
N TRP A 507 -13.85 11.61 -6.40
CA TRP A 507 -12.48 12.07 -6.59
C TRP A 507 -12.07 12.07 -8.07
N ASP A 508 -12.49 11.08 -8.86
CA ASP A 508 -12.30 11.08 -10.31
C ASP A 508 -13.02 12.28 -10.96
N ALA A 509 -14.28 12.54 -10.58
CA ALA A 509 -15.04 13.70 -11.04
C ALA A 509 -14.35 15.03 -10.70
N LYS A 510 -13.80 15.16 -9.49
CA LYS A 510 -13.00 16.34 -9.09
C LYS A 510 -11.69 16.45 -9.87
N ASN A 511 -11.11 15.33 -10.29
CA ASN A 511 -9.91 15.25 -11.12
C ASN A 511 -10.21 15.25 -12.64
N GLY A 512 -11.41 15.69 -13.06
CA GLY A 512 -11.77 15.82 -14.48
C GLY A 512 -12.00 14.50 -15.22
N ASN A 513 -12.36 13.43 -14.51
CA ASN A 513 -12.59 12.08 -15.03
C ASN A 513 -11.36 11.40 -15.67
N GLN A 514 -10.14 11.86 -15.34
CA GLN A 514 -8.91 11.36 -15.96
C GLN A 514 -8.68 9.86 -15.72
N TRP A 515 -9.07 9.35 -14.54
CA TRP A 515 -8.88 7.95 -14.20
C TRP A 515 -9.88 7.08 -14.93
N SER A 516 -11.18 7.38 -14.87
CA SER A 516 -12.20 6.56 -15.55
C SER A 516 -12.12 6.62 -17.08
N ASN A 517 -11.78 7.78 -17.67
CA ASN A 517 -11.61 7.90 -19.12
C ASN A 517 -10.45 7.06 -19.65
N SER A 518 -9.34 6.94 -18.90
CA SER A 518 -8.17 6.16 -19.32
C SER A 518 -8.27 4.69 -18.93
N VAL A 519 -8.48 4.39 -17.64
CA VAL A 519 -8.53 3.00 -17.14
C VAL A 519 -9.79 2.28 -17.60
N GLY A 520 -10.94 2.97 -17.63
CA GLY A 520 -12.20 2.39 -18.13
C GLY A 520 -12.11 1.99 -19.59
N ALA A 521 -11.61 2.86 -20.46
CA ALA A 521 -11.41 2.56 -21.87
C ALA A 521 -10.43 1.38 -22.07
N HIS A 522 -9.37 1.29 -21.26
CA HIS A 522 -8.40 0.19 -21.32
C HIS A 522 -8.99 -1.15 -20.84
N VAL A 523 -9.75 -1.13 -19.73
CA VAL A 523 -10.46 -2.31 -19.19
C VAL A 523 -11.51 -2.82 -20.18
N HIS A 524 -12.30 -1.93 -20.80
CA HIS A 524 -13.32 -2.30 -21.78
C HIS A 524 -12.77 -2.75 -23.14
N ALA A 525 -11.49 -2.49 -23.42
CA ALA A 525 -10.77 -2.97 -24.60
C ALA A 525 -10.09 -4.35 -24.40
N LEU A 526 -10.25 -4.98 -23.23
CA LEU A 526 -9.79 -6.35 -23.00
C LEU A 526 -10.71 -7.38 -23.70
N PRO A 527 -10.16 -8.46 -24.29
CA PRO A 527 -10.88 -9.41 -25.15
C PRO A 527 -11.73 -10.45 -24.40
#